data_AF-D7DJJ3-F1
#
_entry.id   AF-D7DJJ3-F1
#
_cell.length_a   1.000
_cell.length_b   1.000
_cell.length_c   1.000
_cell.angle_alpha   90.00
_cell.angle_beta   90.00
_cell.angle_gamma   90.00
#
_symmetry.space_group_name_H-M   'P 1'
#
loop_
_entity.id
_entity.type
_entity.pdbx_description
1 polymer ?
#
loop_
_entity_poly.entity_id
_entity_poly.type
_entity_poly.pdbx_seq_one_letter_code
_entity_poly.pdbx_strand_id
1 'polypeptide(L)'
;MAPQYNIDISHLPPSEVEIFYQRYLIEKAADLVKQYNLAPKLSNRLHSLFPEELAHKQCEYCSSNIYSPRLKKSEIHIDKKVRTGKCEVCGHNHLLTLDLEDFANTRLKFNCNCPSCKEAREAKAKIERDGLAAKAKEKQDKLVKRLRDEFDANVAFHFLPFTEETESFHLTDVTMLMSLLFARWSNIVGGNKDDYIASIDSGNLPVYACDTDIREHPISTCIKNHLIRFDLSRCYFNYFEVEDDNPITYYPFKIPFQPNFINEDGDELTSKQVYEWLSRKFSDGYLYSDWKDELLDVWINLGVAECIEYAKSKAEEYNFRFEYEAKVSEIIRDLLHRHSVSECFYFISTAYWNAAAFIQSNKATCRKHAENTVPGKILSLANSGKSKFWDRPTSLPRSAYSLMLFDVILNAKNDAGFNLCPGKNYQDLLGKAKVEWPETIDEPISINITGEGGVYDFFGCLPDATFKESNDSVIDQLTNLAWIARALGLKKAAEVINDKLLVDDGD
;
A
#
# COMPACT_ATOMS: atom_id res chain seq x y z
N MET A 1 -38.93 -47.40 -25.60
CA MET A 1 -38.38 -48.72 -25.98
C MET A 1 -39.21 -49.85 -25.36
N ALA A 2 -39.09 -51.11 -25.80
CA ALA A 2 -39.66 -52.24 -25.05
C ALA A 2 -39.00 -52.35 -23.65
N PRO A 3 -39.72 -52.74 -22.59
CA PRO A 3 -39.14 -52.86 -21.25
C PRO A 3 -37.93 -53.78 -21.30
N GLN A 4 -36.77 -53.27 -20.88
CA GLN A 4 -35.52 -54.02 -20.88
C GLN A 4 -35.55 -54.99 -19.69
N TYR A 5 -35.94 -56.25 -19.96
CA TYR A 5 -35.99 -57.29 -18.93
C TYR A 5 -34.57 -57.70 -18.52
N ASN A 6 -34.38 -57.90 -17.22
CA ASN A 6 -33.14 -58.47 -16.73
C ASN A 6 -32.98 -59.90 -17.26
N ILE A 7 -31.75 -60.27 -17.64
CA ILE A 7 -31.41 -61.60 -18.18
C ILE A 7 -31.92 -62.72 -17.25
N ASP A 8 -31.84 -62.51 -15.94
CA ASP A 8 -32.25 -63.49 -14.92
C ASP A 8 -33.77 -63.82 -14.96
N ILE A 9 -34.62 -62.93 -15.48
CA ILE A 9 -36.08 -63.16 -15.59
C ILE A 9 -36.59 -63.15 -17.04
N SER A 10 -35.68 -63.07 -18.02
CA SER A 10 -35.99 -63.02 -19.45
C SER A 10 -36.69 -64.27 -19.99
N HIS A 11 -36.62 -65.38 -19.25
CA HIS A 11 -37.29 -66.64 -19.57
C HIS A 11 -38.78 -66.64 -19.23
N LEU A 12 -39.26 -65.62 -18.49
CA LEU A 12 -40.68 -65.49 -18.11
C LEU A 12 -41.42 -64.59 -19.12
N PRO A 13 -42.65 -64.95 -19.56
CA PRO A 13 -43.48 -64.08 -20.37
C PRO A 13 -43.92 -62.83 -19.60
N PRO A 14 -44.20 -61.69 -20.27
CA PRO A 14 -44.52 -60.42 -19.61
C PRO A 14 -45.67 -60.49 -18.59
N SER A 15 -46.71 -61.28 -18.88
CA SER A 15 -47.84 -61.50 -17.97
C SER A 15 -47.42 -62.23 -16.69
N GLU A 16 -46.45 -63.14 -16.79
CA GLU A 16 -45.93 -63.88 -15.64
C GLU A 16 -44.95 -63.05 -14.82
N VAL A 17 -44.20 -62.12 -15.45
CA VAL A 17 -43.36 -61.14 -14.74
C VAL A 17 -44.21 -60.22 -13.86
N GLU A 18 -45.39 -59.81 -14.32
CA GLU A 18 -46.30 -59.00 -13.51
C GLU A 18 -46.86 -59.79 -12.32
N ILE A 19 -47.28 -61.05 -12.55
CA ILE A 19 -47.69 -61.95 -11.46
C ILE A 19 -46.54 -62.14 -10.45
N PHE A 20 -45.31 -62.33 -10.95
CA PHE A 20 -44.12 -62.47 -10.12
C PHE A 20 -43.86 -61.22 -9.28
N TYR A 21 -44.05 -60.03 -9.84
CA TYR A 21 -43.95 -58.77 -9.10
C TYR A 21 -45.01 -58.66 -8.00
N GLN A 22 -46.28 -58.92 -8.31
CA GLN A 22 -47.36 -58.86 -7.31
C GLN A 22 -47.12 -59.85 -6.16
N ARG A 23 -46.63 -61.05 -6.47
CA ARG A 23 -46.24 -62.05 -5.46
C ARG A 23 -45.03 -61.60 -4.64
N TYR A 24 -44.03 -60.96 -5.25
CA TYR A 24 -42.88 -60.38 -4.55
C TYR A 24 -43.27 -59.37 -3.46
N LEU A 25 -44.32 -58.58 -3.69
CA LEU A 25 -44.79 -57.60 -2.71
C LEU A 25 -45.36 -58.25 -1.43
N ILE A 26 -45.87 -59.49 -1.52
CA ILE A 26 -46.60 -60.15 -0.43
C ILE A 26 -45.78 -61.30 0.18
N GLU A 27 -45.20 -62.17 -0.64
CA GLU A 27 -44.53 -63.41 -0.24
C GLU A 27 -43.07 -63.23 0.19
N LYS A 28 -42.47 -64.25 0.80
CA LYS A 28 -41.05 -64.23 1.19
C LYS A 28 -40.15 -64.40 -0.04
N ALA A 29 -39.22 -63.47 -0.22
CA ALA A 29 -38.29 -63.44 -1.35
C ALA A 29 -37.49 -64.74 -1.55
N ALA A 30 -37.10 -65.42 -0.46
CA ALA A 30 -36.35 -66.68 -0.53
C ALA A 30 -37.17 -67.84 -1.13
N ASP A 31 -38.48 -67.86 -0.91
CA ASP A 31 -39.37 -68.90 -1.42
C ASP A 31 -39.65 -68.67 -2.92
N LEU A 32 -39.82 -67.40 -3.30
CA LEU A 32 -39.97 -66.97 -4.69
C LEU A 32 -38.72 -67.27 -5.54
N VAL A 33 -37.52 -67.05 -5.00
CA VAL A 33 -36.26 -67.38 -5.70
C VAL A 33 -36.17 -68.88 -6.01
N LYS A 34 -36.63 -69.75 -5.10
CA LYS A 34 -36.66 -71.20 -5.33
C LYS A 34 -37.71 -71.60 -6.37
N GLN A 35 -38.91 -71.03 -6.29
CA GLN A 35 -40.03 -71.37 -7.18
C GLN A 35 -39.77 -70.95 -8.63
N TYR A 36 -39.15 -69.79 -8.85
CA TYR A 36 -38.82 -69.27 -10.18
C TYR A 36 -37.40 -69.66 -10.64
N ASN A 37 -36.76 -70.62 -9.96
CA ASN A 37 -35.43 -71.15 -10.29
C ASN A 37 -34.34 -70.06 -10.47
N LEU A 38 -34.36 -69.06 -9.59
CA LEU A 38 -33.42 -67.94 -9.59
C LEU A 38 -32.21 -68.23 -8.68
N ALA A 39 -31.09 -67.54 -8.92
CA ALA A 39 -29.91 -67.69 -8.07
C ALA A 39 -30.19 -67.23 -6.61
N PRO A 40 -29.82 -68.01 -5.58
CA PRO A 40 -30.10 -67.71 -4.16
C PRO A 40 -29.69 -66.30 -3.70
N LYS A 41 -28.59 -65.77 -4.26
CA LYS A 41 -28.06 -64.42 -4.01
C LYS A 41 -29.00 -63.27 -4.42
N LEU A 42 -29.99 -63.54 -5.28
CA LEU A 42 -30.93 -62.54 -5.79
C LEU A 42 -32.06 -62.21 -4.82
N SER A 43 -32.24 -63.01 -3.75
CA SER A 43 -33.26 -62.78 -2.72
C SER A 43 -33.27 -61.34 -2.16
N ASN A 44 -32.10 -60.72 -1.99
CA ASN A 44 -31.96 -59.34 -1.50
C ASN A 44 -32.07 -58.26 -2.59
N ARG A 45 -32.16 -58.64 -3.88
CA ARG A 45 -32.17 -57.73 -5.04
C ARG A 45 -33.28 -58.03 -6.04
N LEU A 46 -34.28 -58.83 -5.69
CA LEU A 46 -35.41 -59.16 -6.58
C LEU A 46 -36.06 -57.91 -7.20
N HIS A 47 -36.21 -56.84 -6.42
CA HIS A 47 -36.80 -55.58 -6.88
C HIS A 47 -36.08 -54.96 -8.10
N SER A 48 -34.76 -55.15 -8.25
CA SER A 48 -34.00 -54.61 -9.38
C SER A 48 -34.07 -55.47 -10.64
N LEU A 49 -34.74 -56.62 -10.58
CA LEU A 49 -34.94 -57.50 -11.74
C LEU A 49 -36.16 -57.07 -12.56
N PHE A 50 -37.15 -56.45 -11.92
CA PHE A 50 -38.38 -56.04 -12.58
C PHE A 50 -38.18 -54.82 -13.47
N PRO A 51 -38.83 -54.76 -14.66
CA PRO A 51 -38.71 -53.63 -15.56
C PRO A 51 -39.29 -52.36 -14.93
N GLU A 52 -38.68 -51.22 -15.26
CA GLU A 52 -39.17 -49.91 -14.87
C GLU A 52 -40.60 -49.67 -15.38
N GLU A 53 -41.39 -48.94 -14.60
CA GLU A 53 -42.76 -48.59 -14.95
C GLU A 53 -42.82 -47.21 -15.59
N LEU A 54 -43.72 -47.06 -16.57
CA LEU A 54 -44.01 -45.79 -17.18
C LEU A 54 -44.74 -44.91 -16.16
N ALA A 55 -44.14 -43.77 -15.81
CA ALA A 55 -44.80 -42.77 -14.99
C ALA A 55 -45.82 -41.99 -15.85
N HIS A 56 -46.97 -41.65 -15.27
CA HIS A 56 -48.02 -40.83 -15.92
C HIS A 56 -47.64 -39.34 -16.02
N LYS A 57 -46.38 -39.03 -16.29
CA LYS A 57 -45.84 -37.66 -16.43
C LYS A 57 -44.86 -37.62 -17.59
N GLN A 58 -44.85 -36.49 -18.31
CA GLN A 58 -43.91 -36.22 -19.40
C GLN A 58 -42.76 -35.31 -18.95
N CYS A 59 -41.63 -35.42 -19.64
CA CYS A 59 -40.45 -34.60 -19.36
C CYS A 59 -40.65 -33.14 -19.76
N GLU A 60 -40.31 -32.21 -18.86
CA GLU A 60 -40.45 -30.76 -19.05
C GLU A 60 -39.52 -30.20 -20.15
N TYR A 61 -38.43 -30.89 -20.48
CA TYR A 61 -37.45 -30.43 -21.48
C TYR A 61 -37.68 -31.00 -22.88
N CYS A 62 -38.14 -32.26 -22.99
CA CYS A 62 -38.22 -32.95 -24.27
C CYS A 62 -39.57 -33.67 -24.50
N SER A 63 -40.53 -33.51 -23.59
CA SER A 63 -41.89 -34.09 -23.65
C SER A 63 -41.95 -35.61 -23.75
N SER A 64 -40.83 -36.31 -23.56
CA SER A 64 -40.75 -37.77 -23.64
C SER A 64 -41.26 -38.42 -22.35
N ASN A 65 -41.54 -39.72 -22.47
CA ASN A 65 -41.97 -40.56 -21.37
C ASN A 65 -40.92 -40.66 -20.25
N ILE A 66 -41.40 -40.68 -19.02
CA ILE A 66 -40.58 -40.85 -17.81
C ILE A 66 -40.77 -42.26 -17.30
N TYR A 67 -39.67 -42.94 -16.98
CA TYR A 67 -39.69 -44.26 -16.38
C TYR A 67 -39.22 -44.19 -14.95
N SER A 68 -39.77 -45.04 -14.08
CA SER A 68 -39.39 -45.09 -12.67
C SER A 68 -39.19 -46.52 -12.21
N PRO A 69 -38.24 -46.74 -11.28
CA PRO A 69 -38.09 -48.05 -10.68
C PRO A 69 -39.38 -48.43 -9.92
N ARG A 70 -39.73 -49.72 -10.00
CA ARG A 70 -40.84 -50.29 -9.24
C ARG A 70 -40.53 -50.29 -7.75
N LEU A 71 -41.59 -50.25 -6.94
CA LEU A 71 -41.49 -50.20 -5.48
C LEU A 71 -40.87 -51.48 -4.92
N LYS A 72 -39.97 -51.34 -3.93
CA LYS A 72 -39.50 -52.48 -3.14
C LYS A 72 -40.51 -52.82 -2.05
N LYS A 73 -40.46 -54.06 -1.54
CA LYS A 73 -41.36 -54.52 -0.47
C LYS A 73 -41.33 -53.64 0.79
N SER A 74 -40.15 -53.13 1.18
CA SER A 74 -39.99 -52.22 2.33
C SER A 74 -40.53 -50.80 2.06
N GLU A 75 -40.96 -50.51 0.83
CA GLU A 75 -41.39 -49.18 0.40
C GLU A 75 -42.90 -49.04 0.30
N ILE A 76 -43.64 -50.14 0.43
CA ILE A 76 -45.11 -50.19 0.31
C ILE A 76 -45.81 -49.52 1.51
N HIS A 77 -45.21 -49.57 2.71
CA HIS A 77 -45.84 -49.16 3.98
C HIS A 77 -45.43 -47.76 4.48
N ILE A 78 -44.89 -46.90 3.62
CA ILE A 78 -44.43 -45.57 4.04
C ILE A 78 -45.26 -44.51 3.30
N ASP A 79 -46.12 -43.82 4.04
CA ASP A 79 -47.12 -42.87 3.51
C ASP A 79 -46.55 -41.60 2.82
N LYS A 80 -45.24 -41.34 2.89
CA LYS A 80 -44.62 -40.10 2.35
C LYS A 80 -43.29 -40.36 1.66
N LYS A 81 -43.31 -40.96 0.47
CA LYS A 81 -42.08 -41.18 -0.31
C LYS A 81 -41.89 -40.13 -1.39
N VAL A 82 -40.64 -39.83 -1.65
CA VAL A 82 -40.13 -39.07 -2.79
C VAL A 82 -39.83 -40.10 -3.88
N ARG A 83 -40.68 -40.19 -4.91
CA ARG A 83 -40.42 -41.07 -6.06
C ARG A 83 -39.67 -40.28 -7.11
N THR A 84 -38.63 -40.87 -7.69
CA THR A 84 -37.92 -40.27 -8.81
C THR A 84 -38.09 -41.10 -10.06
N GLY A 85 -38.28 -40.44 -11.20
CA GLY A 85 -38.25 -41.06 -12.52
C GLY A 85 -37.17 -40.42 -13.38
N LYS A 86 -36.72 -41.15 -14.40
CA LYS A 86 -35.73 -40.67 -15.36
C LYS A 86 -36.36 -40.61 -16.75
N CYS A 87 -36.14 -39.51 -17.45
CA CYS A 87 -36.55 -39.37 -18.84
C CYS A 87 -35.69 -40.28 -19.74
N GLU A 88 -36.33 -41.04 -20.63
CA GLU A 88 -35.65 -41.97 -21.55
C GLU A 88 -34.71 -41.24 -22.53
N VAL A 89 -35.11 -40.07 -23.02
CA VAL A 89 -34.38 -39.33 -24.06
C VAL A 89 -33.26 -38.45 -23.49
N CYS A 90 -33.57 -37.52 -22.58
CA CYS A 90 -32.58 -36.57 -22.07
C CYS A 90 -31.91 -36.98 -20.75
N GLY A 91 -32.36 -38.08 -20.13
CA GLY A 91 -31.83 -38.55 -18.85
C GLY A 91 -32.15 -37.64 -17.66
N HIS A 92 -33.09 -36.69 -17.81
CA HIS A 92 -33.51 -35.79 -16.75
C HIS A 92 -34.19 -36.55 -15.60
N ASN A 93 -33.87 -36.18 -14.36
CA ASN A 93 -34.43 -36.80 -13.16
C ASN A 93 -35.64 -36.00 -12.66
N HIS A 94 -36.84 -36.58 -12.77
CA HIS A 94 -38.08 -36.00 -12.29
C HIS A 94 -38.44 -36.51 -10.90
N LEU A 95 -39.07 -35.65 -10.10
CA LEU A 95 -39.81 -36.06 -8.92
C LEU A 95 -41.25 -36.42 -9.33
N LEU A 96 -41.71 -37.60 -8.94
CA LEU A 96 -42.98 -38.21 -9.34
C LEU A 96 -44.04 -38.24 -8.25
N THR A 97 -43.68 -38.00 -6.99
CA THR A 97 -44.65 -37.89 -5.89
C THR A 97 -45.16 -36.47 -5.80
N LEU A 98 -46.46 -36.32 -6.10
CA LEU A 98 -47.29 -35.16 -5.84
C LEU A 98 -48.03 -35.43 -4.53
N ASP A 99 -47.98 -34.45 -3.62
CA ASP A 99 -48.85 -34.23 -2.43
C ASP A 99 -48.14 -33.49 -1.29
N LEU A 100 -46.95 -32.94 -1.53
CA LEU A 100 -46.34 -31.96 -0.62
C LEU A 100 -45.80 -30.78 -1.44
N GLU A 101 -46.57 -29.69 -1.48
CA GLU A 101 -46.09 -28.37 -1.91
C GLU A 101 -44.80 -27.97 -1.14
N ASP A 102 -44.57 -28.55 0.04
CA ASP A 102 -43.40 -28.34 0.91
C ASP A 102 -42.08 -28.96 0.41
N PHE A 103 -42.11 -29.96 -0.50
CA PHE A 103 -40.87 -30.58 -1.00
C PHE A 103 -40.24 -29.83 -2.19
N ALA A 104 -40.83 -28.69 -2.60
CA ALA A 104 -40.36 -27.83 -3.69
C ALA A 104 -38.93 -27.27 -3.50
N ASN A 105 -38.36 -27.38 -2.29
CA ASN A 105 -37.00 -26.94 -1.96
C ASN A 105 -35.98 -28.06 -1.72
N THR A 106 -36.32 -29.33 -1.98
CA THR A 106 -35.37 -30.41 -1.71
C THR A 106 -34.34 -30.62 -2.82
N ARG A 107 -33.11 -30.92 -2.39
CA ARG A 107 -31.83 -31.06 -3.11
C ARG A 107 -31.84 -31.88 -4.42
N LEU A 108 -32.95 -32.52 -4.79
CA LEU A 108 -33.07 -33.40 -5.96
C LEU A 108 -33.16 -32.64 -7.29
N LYS A 109 -33.72 -31.42 -7.34
CA LYS A 109 -33.63 -30.56 -8.54
C LYS A 109 -32.19 -30.13 -8.87
N PHE A 110 -31.31 -30.06 -7.86
CA PHE A 110 -29.99 -29.42 -7.99
C PHE A 110 -28.89 -30.33 -8.56
N ASN A 111 -29.08 -31.65 -8.58
CA ASN A 111 -28.02 -32.61 -8.96
C ASN A 111 -28.29 -33.35 -10.29
N CYS A 112 -29.26 -32.90 -11.11
CA CYS A 112 -29.44 -33.49 -12.43
C CYS A 112 -28.32 -33.03 -13.38
N ASN A 113 -27.66 -34.00 -14.02
CA ASN A 113 -26.54 -33.75 -14.95
C ASN A 113 -26.94 -33.78 -16.43
N CYS A 114 -28.24 -33.70 -16.76
CA CYS A 114 -28.65 -33.61 -18.17
C CYS A 114 -28.24 -32.26 -18.79
N PRO A 115 -28.03 -32.19 -20.12
CA PRO A 115 -27.60 -30.97 -20.81
C PRO A 115 -28.45 -29.74 -20.47
N SER A 116 -29.79 -29.87 -20.56
CA SER A 116 -30.71 -28.75 -20.32
C SER A 116 -30.68 -28.23 -18.87
N CYS A 117 -30.47 -29.12 -17.88
CA CYS A 117 -30.30 -28.71 -16.48
C CYS A 117 -28.93 -28.09 -16.19
N LYS A 118 -27.91 -28.48 -16.95
CA LYS A 118 -26.59 -27.84 -16.85
C LYS A 118 -26.67 -26.41 -17.40
N GLU A 119 -27.26 -26.23 -18.57
CA GLU A 119 -27.48 -24.91 -19.19
C GLU A 119 -28.32 -23.99 -18.31
N ALA A 120 -29.43 -24.47 -17.76
CA ALA A 120 -30.28 -23.68 -16.87
C ALA A 120 -29.54 -23.23 -15.58
N ARG A 121 -28.68 -24.10 -15.02
CA ARG A 121 -27.85 -23.75 -13.85
C ARG A 121 -26.77 -22.72 -14.21
N GLU A 122 -26.12 -22.88 -15.36
CA GLU A 122 -25.11 -21.94 -15.86
C GLU A 122 -25.72 -20.56 -16.16
N ALA A 123 -26.89 -20.51 -16.79
CA ALA A 123 -27.62 -19.28 -17.06
C ALA A 123 -28.02 -18.57 -15.76
N LYS A 124 -28.55 -19.29 -14.77
CA LYS A 124 -28.88 -18.73 -13.46
C LYS A 124 -27.64 -18.19 -12.73
N ALA A 125 -26.55 -18.95 -12.72
CA ALA A 125 -25.28 -18.55 -12.12
C ALA A 125 -24.64 -17.35 -12.85
N LYS A 126 -24.90 -17.18 -14.16
CA LYS A 126 -24.47 -16.01 -14.91
C LYS A 126 -25.27 -14.77 -14.50
N ILE A 127 -26.60 -14.85 -14.44
CA ILE A 127 -27.47 -13.76 -13.98
C ILE A 127 -27.10 -13.30 -12.56
N GLU A 128 -26.83 -14.24 -11.66
CA GLU A 128 -26.41 -13.93 -10.28
C GLU A 128 -25.05 -13.21 -10.24
N ARG A 129 -24.06 -13.69 -11.01
CA ARG A 129 -22.75 -13.03 -11.14
C ARG A 129 -22.87 -11.63 -11.73
N ASP A 130 -23.65 -11.46 -12.79
CA ASP A 130 -23.86 -10.18 -13.46
C ASP A 130 -24.59 -9.19 -12.52
N GLY A 131 -25.56 -9.67 -11.73
CA GLY A 131 -26.24 -8.87 -10.71
C GLY A 131 -25.33 -8.43 -9.55
N LEU A 132 -24.42 -9.29 -9.10
CA LEU A 132 -23.40 -8.94 -8.10
C LEU A 132 -22.40 -7.92 -8.66
N ALA A 133 -21.95 -8.09 -9.91
CA ALA A 133 -21.04 -7.16 -10.57
C ALA A 133 -21.69 -5.78 -10.76
N ALA A 134 -22.97 -5.72 -11.14
CA ALA A 134 -23.72 -4.47 -11.25
C ALA A 134 -23.83 -3.72 -9.91
N LYS A 135 -24.16 -4.44 -8.82
CA LYS A 135 -24.21 -3.86 -7.47
C LYS A 135 -22.84 -3.36 -6.99
N ALA A 136 -21.76 -4.10 -7.29
CA ALA A 136 -20.40 -3.68 -6.97
C ALA A 136 -20.02 -2.41 -7.74
N LYS A 137 -20.36 -2.34 -9.03
CA LYS A 137 -20.13 -1.15 -9.87
C LYS A 137 -20.93 0.06 -9.38
N GLU A 138 -22.21 -0.11 -9.03
CA GLU A 138 -23.02 0.98 -8.48
C GLU A 138 -22.44 1.52 -7.16
N LYS A 139 -21.98 0.63 -6.27
CA LYS A 139 -21.29 1.01 -5.03
C LYS A 139 -20.00 1.78 -5.33
N GLN A 140 -19.25 1.34 -6.33
CA GLN A 140 -18.03 2.00 -6.78
C GLN A 140 -18.32 3.40 -7.35
N ASP A 141 -19.31 3.55 -8.22
CA ASP A 141 -19.67 4.82 -8.84
C ASP A 141 -20.15 5.85 -7.80
N LYS A 142 -20.92 5.39 -6.80
CA LYS A 142 -21.33 6.22 -5.65
C LYS A 142 -20.13 6.70 -4.83
N LEU A 143 -19.16 5.80 -4.58
CA LEU A 143 -17.93 6.13 -3.86
C LEU A 143 -17.08 7.14 -4.63
N VAL A 144 -16.86 6.94 -5.94
CA VAL A 144 -16.13 7.88 -6.81
C VAL A 144 -16.74 9.26 -6.71
N LYS A 145 -18.07 9.34 -6.82
CA LYS A 145 -18.79 10.60 -6.76
C LYS A 145 -18.58 11.29 -5.40
N ARG A 146 -18.74 10.56 -4.30
CA ARG A 146 -18.53 11.11 -2.95
C ARG A 146 -17.08 11.56 -2.73
N LEU A 147 -16.10 10.80 -3.20
CA LEU A 147 -14.68 11.17 -3.14
C LEU A 147 -14.42 12.46 -3.92
N ARG A 148 -14.95 12.60 -5.14
CA ARG A 148 -14.83 13.85 -5.90
C ARG A 148 -15.52 15.01 -5.20
N ASP A 149 -16.74 14.81 -4.71
CA ASP A 149 -17.50 15.85 -4.03
C ASP A 149 -16.82 16.31 -2.71
N GLU A 150 -16.21 15.41 -1.94
CA GLU A 150 -15.50 15.74 -0.69
C GLU A 150 -14.07 16.25 -0.94
N PHE A 151 -13.32 15.67 -1.88
CA PHE A 151 -11.91 15.99 -2.09
C PHE A 151 -11.68 17.03 -3.19
N ASP A 152 -12.31 16.96 -4.38
CA ASP A 152 -12.10 17.96 -5.44
C ASP A 152 -12.64 19.33 -5.02
N ALA A 153 -13.76 19.37 -4.28
CA ALA A 153 -14.32 20.60 -3.74
C ALA A 153 -13.44 21.24 -2.64
N ASN A 154 -12.59 20.46 -1.97
CA ASN A 154 -11.60 21.00 -1.02
C ASN A 154 -10.25 21.33 -1.70
N VAL A 155 -9.88 20.61 -2.76
CA VAL A 155 -8.59 20.76 -3.46
C VAL A 155 -8.55 21.97 -4.38
N ALA A 156 -9.62 22.22 -5.15
CA ALA A 156 -9.63 23.33 -6.12
C ALA A 156 -9.47 24.72 -5.49
N PHE A 157 -9.71 24.85 -4.19
CA PHE A 157 -9.62 26.11 -3.44
C PHE A 157 -8.29 26.34 -2.72
N HIS A 158 -7.37 25.36 -2.70
CA HIS A 158 -6.16 25.42 -1.85
C HIS A 158 -4.86 25.13 -2.62
N PHE A 159 -4.81 25.40 -3.92
CA PHE A 159 -3.53 25.32 -4.65
C PHE A 159 -2.52 26.29 -4.05
N LEU A 160 -1.32 25.79 -3.78
CA LEU A 160 -0.25 26.61 -3.25
C LEU A 160 0.50 27.30 -4.40
N PRO A 161 0.59 28.64 -4.38
CA PRO A 161 1.32 29.37 -5.41
C PRO A 161 2.81 29.02 -5.32
N PHE A 162 3.39 28.66 -6.45
CA PHE A 162 4.81 28.38 -6.56
C PHE A 162 5.61 29.69 -6.58
N THR A 163 5.78 30.27 -5.39
CA THR A 163 6.43 31.57 -5.22
C THR A 163 7.65 31.45 -4.32
N GLU A 164 8.68 32.24 -4.61
CA GLU A 164 9.89 32.27 -3.79
C GLU A 164 9.68 33.06 -2.48
N GLU A 165 8.72 33.98 -2.44
CA GLU A 165 8.81 35.16 -1.57
C GLU A 165 7.93 35.15 -0.30
N THR A 166 7.02 34.19 -0.05
CA THR A 166 6.06 34.37 1.09
C THR A 166 5.60 33.15 1.90
N GLU A 167 5.99 31.92 1.58
CA GLU A 167 5.49 30.75 2.33
C GLU A 167 6.54 30.22 3.32
N SER A 168 6.21 30.28 4.62
CA SER A 168 6.93 29.53 5.66
C SER A 168 6.39 28.11 5.66
N PHE A 169 7.19 27.15 5.22
CA PHE A 169 6.86 25.74 5.30
C PHE A 169 7.44 25.15 6.59
N HIS A 170 6.77 24.17 7.19
CA HIS A 170 7.39 23.38 8.26
C HIS A 170 8.49 22.47 7.69
N LEU A 171 9.57 22.27 8.46
CA LEU A 171 10.69 21.43 8.05
C LEU A 171 10.24 19.99 7.80
N THR A 172 9.35 19.50 8.65
CA THR A 172 8.73 18.17 8.55
C THR A 172 8.08 17.94 7.18
N ASP A 173 7.34 18.94 6.73
CA ASP A 173 6.55 18.90 5.52
C ASP A 173 7.40 18.95 4.26
N VAL A 174 8.35 19.89 4.21
CA VAL A 174 9.30 19.99 3.09
C VAL A 174 10.09 18.70 2.96
N THR A 175 10.60 18.20 4.09
CA THR A 175 11.38 16.96 4.11
C THR A 175 10.54 15.79 3.58
N MET A 176 9.31 15.62 4.07
CA MET A 176 8.44 14.53 3.62
C MET A 176 8.07 14.66 2.14
N LEU A 177 7.69 15.86 1.68
CA LEU A 177 7.37 16.11 0.27
C LEU A 177 8.56 15.78 -0.64
N MET A 178 9.76 16.29 -0.32
CA MET A 178 10.97 15.96 -1.09
C MET A 178 11.27 14.46 -1.06
N SER A 179 11.02 13.78 0.05
CA SER A 179 11.25 12.33 0.19
C SER A 179 10.32 11.50 -0.68
N LEU A 180 9.04 11.88 -0.73
CA LEU A 180 8.03 11.26 -1.57
C LEU A 180 8.37 11.43 -3.06
N LEU A 181 8.77 12.64 -3.45
CA LEU A 181 9.18 12.98 -4.80
C LEU A 181 10.49 12.26 -5.20
N PHE A 182 11.47 12.21 -4.29
CA PHE A 182 12.75 11.53 -4.51
C PHE A 182 12.59 10.02 -4.64
N ALA A 183 11.86 9.38 -3.72
CA ALA A 183 11.61 7.94 -3.75
C ALA A 183 10.92 7.51 -5.06
N ARG A 184 10.03 8.36 -5.59
CA ARG A 184 9.48 8.14 -6.94
C ARG A 184 10.56 8.16 -8.01
N TRP A 185 11.41 9.18 -8.01
CA TRP A 185 12.44 9.36 -9.02
C TRP A 185 13.49 8.24 -9.00
N SER A 186 13.94 7.80 -7.83
CA SER A 186 14.89 6.69 -7.68
C SER A 186 14.33 5.34 -8.16
N ASN A 187 13.01 5.17 -8.13
CA ASN A 187 12.34 3.95 -8.60
C ASN A 187 12.05 3.97 -10.13
N ILE A 188 12.34 5.07 -10.84
CA ILE A 188 12.22 5.15 -12.31
C ILE A 188 13.51 4.64 -12.95
N VAL A 189 13.78 3.33 -12.84
CA VAL A 189 14.62 2.63 -13.81
C VAL A 189 13.67 2.05 -14.87
N GLY A 190 13.16 2.92 -15.75
CA GLY A 190 12.25 2.49 -16.82
C GLY A 190 11.12 3.46 -17.15
N GLY A 191 11.45 4.69 -17.54
CA GLY A 191 10.73 5.43 -18.60
C GLY A 191 9.23 5.72 -18.48
N ASN A 192 8.55 5.52 -17.35
CA ASN A 192 7.13 5.84 -17.26
C ASN A 192 6.89 7.31 -16.87
N LYS A 193 6.35 8.08 -17.83
CA LYS A 193 6.07 9.53 -17.83
C LYS A 193 4.87 9.94 -16.95
N ASP A 194 4.52 9.12 -15.98
CA ASP A 194 3.35 9.38 -15.16
C ASP A 194 3.71 10.28 -13.98
N ASP A 195 3.13 11.48 -14.01
CA ASP A 195 3.34 12.55 -13.03
C ASP A 195 2.48 12.36 -11.78
N TYR A 196 2.94 11.48 -10.88
CA TYR A 196 2.35 11.27 -9.57
C TYR A 196 3.40 10.76 -8.58
N ILE A 197 3.13 10.99 -7.31
CA ILE A 197 3.81 10.42 -6.15
C ILE A 197 3.26 9.01 -5.93
N ALA A 198 4.13 8.01 -6.08
CA ALA A 198 3.74 6.62 -5.88
C ALA A 198 3.42 6.35 -4.40
N SER A 199 2.66 5.28 -4.15
CA SER A 199 2.33 4.89 -2.79
C SER A 199 3.59 4.56 -2.00
N ILE A 200 3.63 4.87 -0.70
CA ILE A 200 4.82 4.66 0.15
C ILE A 200 5.27 3.18 0.10
N ASP A 201 4.33 2.24 0.00
CA ASP A 201 4.61 0.79 -0.03
C ASP A 201 5.18 0.27 -1.37
N SER A 202 5.24 1.09 -2.42
CA SER A 202 5.52 0.62 -3.79
C SER A 202 6.98 0.69 -4.24
N GLY A 203 7.90 1.17 -3.38
CA GLY A 203 9.27 1.49 -3.74
C GLY A 203 10.35 0.53 -3.22
N ASN A 204 11.51 0.52 -3.89
CA ASN A 204 12.71 -0.20 -3.41
C ASN A 204 13.45 0.55 -2.28
N LEU A 205 13.25 1.87 -2.18
CA LEU A 205 13.81 2.72 -1.12
C LEU A 205 12.70 3.06 -0.11
N PRO A 206 12.86 2.74 1.19
CA PRO A 206 11.89 3.12 2.20
C PRO A 206 11.80 4.65 2.30
N VAL A 207 10.58 5.20 2.21
CA VAL A 207 10.37 6.65 2.34
C VAL A 207 10.68 7.11 3.76
N TYR A 208 10.26 6.34 4.76
CA TYR A 208 10.46 6.61 6.18
C TYR A 208 10.91 5.34 6.91
N ALA A 209 11.53 5.48 8.07
CA ALA A 209 12.22 4.38 8.75
C ALA A 209 11.30 3.42 9.51
N CYS A 210 10.02 3.72 9.72
CA CYS A 210 9.11 2.76 10.36
C CYS A 210 7.67 3.06 9.96
N ASP A 211 6.87 2.00 9.84
CA ASP A 211 5.40 2.07 9.84
C ASP A 211 4.95 2.58 11.22
N THR A 212 4.94 3.90 11.36
CA THR A 212 4.38 4.61 12.50
C THR A 212 2.86 4.74 12.32
N ASP A 213 2.13 4.98 13.42
CA ASP A 213 0.73 5.39 13.31
C ASP A 213 0.65 6.57 12.34
N ILE A 214 -0.23 6.48 11.33
CA ILE A 214 -0.45 7.52 10.32
C ILE A 214 -0.57 8.91 10.95
N ARG A 215 -1.21 9.03 12.12
CA ARG A 215 -1.44 10.31 12.81
C ARG A 215 -0.15 10.99 13.26
N GLU A 216 0.90 10.20 13.45
CA GLU A 216 2.23 10.66 13.82
C GLU A 216 3.20 10.64 12.62
N HIS A 217 2.78 10.07 11.49
CA HIS A 217 3.59 10.00 10.28
C HIS A 217 3.63 11.37 9.59
N PRO A 218 4.79 11.86 9.11
CA PRO A 218 4.91 13.17 8.47
C PRO A 218 4.07 13.34 7.18
N ILE A 219 3.59 12.24 6.59
CA ILE A 219 2.66 12.33 5.45
C ILE A 219 1.32 12.98 5.85
N SER A 220 0.89 12.78 7.11
CA SER A 220 -0.37 13.35 7.60
C SER A 220 -0.32 14.88 7.64
N THR A 221 0.84 15.46 7.96
CA THR A 221 1.03 16.92 7.95
C THR A 221 1.05 17.45 6.52
N CYS A 222 1.68 16.76 5.56
CA CYS A 222 1.61 17.13 4.15
C CYS A 222 0.18 17.14 3.59
N ILE A 223 -0.66 16.17 3.99
CA ILE A 223 -2.07 16.12 3.59
C ILE A 223 -2.84 17.27 4.26
N LYS A 224 -2.66 17.45 5.57
CA LYS A 224 -3.33 18.49 6.36
C LYS A 224 -3.00 19.90 5.87
N ASN A 225 -1.75 20.14 5.47
CA ASN A 225 -1.26 21.42 4.98
C ASN A 225 -1.38 21.55 3.45
N HIS A 226 -2.14 20.65 2.80
CA HIS A 226 -2.47 20.70 1.38
C HIS A 226 -1.25 20.75 0.45
N LEU A 227 -0.12 20.14 0.83
CA LEU A 227 1.07 20.04 -0.02
C LEU A 227 0.95 18.91 -1.04
N ILE A 228 0.19 17.87 -0.68
CA ILE A 228 -0.15 16.74 -1.53
C ILE A 228 -1.65 16.50 -1.54
N ARG A 229 -2.15 15.97 -2.65
CA ARG A 229 -3.55 15.58 -2.85
C ARG A 229 -3.64 14.18 -3.43
N PHE A 230 -4.80 13.54 -3.33
CA PHE A 230 -5.01 12.22 -3.92
C PHE A 230 -5.04 12.27 -5.45
N ASP A 231 -4.34 11.35 -6.10
CA ASP A 231 -4.52 11.11 -7.54
C ASP A 231 -5.74 10.21 -7.75
N LEU A 232 -6.95 10.79 -7.72
CA LEU A 232 -8.21 10.05 -7.88
C LEU A 232 -8.30 9.31 -9.22
N SER A 233 -7.50 9.70 -10.23
CA SER A 233 -7.46 9.02 -11.52
C SER A 233 -6.74 7.66 -11.46
N ARG A 234 -5.84 7.49 -10.48
CA ARG A 234 -5.00 6.29 -10.30
C ARG A 234 -5.29 5.52 -9.01
N CYS A 235 -6.18 6.02 -8.15
CA CYS A 235 -6.56 5.37 -6.90
C CYS A 235 -7.38 4.09 -7.13
N TYR A 236 -7.06 3.02 -6.39
CA TYR A 236 -7.95 1.87 -6.26
C TYR A 236 -8.92 2.07 -5.08
N PHE A 237 -10.21 1.83 -5.33
CA PHE A 237 -11.29 2.12 -4.37
C PHE A 237 -11.30 1.23 -3.13
N ASN A 238 -10.64 0.08 -3.18
CA ASN A 238 -10.47 -0.78 -2.01
C ASN A 238 -9.52 -0.19 -0.94
N TYR A 239 -8.93 0.99 -1.20
CA TYR A 239 -8.14 1.73 -0.22
C TYR A 239 -8.94 2.76 0.57
N PHE A 240 -10.27 2.79 0.38
CA PHE A 240 -11.18 3.65 1.12
C PHE A 240 -12.22 2.81 1.85
N GLU A 241 -12.48 3.19 3.10
CA GLU A 241 -13.56 2.67 3.91
C GLU A 241 -14.57 3.80 4.07
N VAL A 242 -15.78 3.54 3.57
CA VAL A 242 -16.84 4.54 3.52
C VAL A 242 -18.09 3.96 4.14
N GLU A 243 -18.51 4.59 5.24
CA GLU A 243 -19.79 4.38 5.86
C GLU A 243 -20.66 5.61 5.56
N ASP A 244 -21.96 5.39 5.32
CA ASP A 244 -22.86 6.38 4.72
C ASP A 244 -22.92 7.71 5.50
N ASP A 245 -22.67 7.69 6.82
CA ASP A 245 -22.73 8.86 7.71
C ASP A 245 -21.39 9.24 8.39
N ASN A 246 -20.28 8.55 8.08
CA ASN A 246 -18.97 8.81 8.69
C ASN A 246 -17.98 9.45 7.70
N PRO A 247 -16.96 10.18 8.19
CA PRO A 247 -15.86 10.65 7.35
C PRO A 247 -15.22 9.50 6.58
N ILE A 248 -14.81 9.76 5.34
CA ILE A 248 -14.10 8.77 4.53
C ILE A 248 -12.77 8.44 5.21
N THR A 249 -12.59 7.18 5.59
CA THR A 249 -11.31 6.66 6.09
C THR A 249 -10.54 6.01 4.94
N TYR A 250 -9.21 6.14 4.96
CA TYR A 250 -8.38 5.71 3.83
C TYR A 250 -7.01 5.20 4.28
N TYR A 251 -6.39 4.38 3.42
CA TYR A 251 -5.05 3.83 3.64
C TYR A 251 -4.00 4.67 2.90
N PRO A 252 -3.38 5.69 3.53
CA PRO A 252 -2.50 6.65 2.84
C PRO A 252 -1.30 5.98 2.16
N PHE A 253 -0.73 4.94 2.77
CA PHE A 253 0.49 4.28 2.29
C PHE A 253 0.26 3.49 1.00
N LYS A 254 -1.01 3.25 0.64
CA LYS A 254 -1.46 2.52 -0.55
C LYS A 254 -2.00 3.43 -1.65
N ILE A 255 -2.21 4.72 -1.34
CA ILE A 255 -2.85 5.67 -2.25
C ILE A 255 -1.78 6.46 -3.02
N PRO A 256 -1.94 6.63 -4.35
CA PRO A 256 -1.11 7.54 -5.12
C PRO A 256 -1.49 9.01 -4.83
N PHE A 257 -0.49 9.87 -4.73
CA PHE A 257 -0.66 11.31 -4.51
C PHE A 257 -0.16 12.13 -5.70
N GLN A 258 -0.50 13.41 -5.72
CA GLN A 258 0.09 14.43 -6.58
C GLN A 258 0.53 15.62 -5.72
N PRO A 259 1.57 16.36 -6.14
CA PRO A 259 1.84 17.67 -5.56
C PRO A 259 0.65 18.62 -5.79
N ASN A 260 0.43 19.55 -4.87
CA ASN A 260 -0.68 20.51 -4.94
C ASN A 260 -0.16 21.96 -5.10
N PHE A 261 0.62 22.19 -6.16
CA PHE A 261 1.24 23.48 -6.46
C PHE A 261 0.86 23.97 -7.86
N ILE A 262 0.75 25.28 -8.02
CA ILE A 262 0.48 25.94 -9.32
C ILE A 262 1.56 26.98 -9.64
N ASN A 263 1.85 27.21 -10.92
CA ASN A 263 2.69 28.32 -11.36
C ASN A 263 1.93 29.67 -11.32
N GLU A 264 2.60 30.76 -11.70
CA GLU A 264 2.01 32.10 -11.80
C GLU A 264 0.85 32.19 -12.80
N ASP A 265 0.87 31.34 -13.84
CA ASP A 265 -0.18 31.25 -14.86
C ASP A 265 -1.40 30.43 -14.38
N GLY A 266 -1.33 29.81 -13.20
CA GLY A 266 -2.37 28.96 -12.62
C GLY A 266 -2.35 27.50 -13.10
N ASP A 267 -1.33 27.08 -13.84
CA ASP A 267 -1.13 25.71 -14.28
C ASP A 267 -0.56 24.85 -13.14
N GLU A 268 -1.12 23.64 -13.00
CA GLU A 268 -0.64 22.64 -12.04
C GLU A 268 0.81 22.22 -12.34
N LEU A 269 1.62 22.15 -11.29
CA LEU A 269 3.02 21.77 -11.40
C LEU A 269 3.22 20.27 -11.28
N THR A 270 4.13 19.76 -12.11
CA THR A 270 4.53 18.36 -12.06
C THR A 270 5.39 18.06 -10.84
N SER A 271 5.38 16.80 -10.41
CA SER A 271 6.23 16.23 -9.36
C SER A 271 7.71 16.56 -9.59
N LYS A 272 8.14 16.51 -10.86
CA LYS A 272 9.51 16.84 -11.25
C LYS A 272 9.81 18.33 -11.04
N GLN A 273 8.91 19.22 -11.48
CA GLN A 273 9.09 20.67 -11.33
C GLN A 273 9.16 21.07 -9.85
N VAL A 274 8.25 20.53 -9.02
CA VAL A 274 8.25 20.78 -7.57
C VAL A 274 9.53 20.28 -6.91
N TYR A 275 9.97 19.06 -7.23
CA TYR A 275 11.21 18.51 -6.69
C TYR A 275 12.44 19.34 -7.06
N GLU A 276 12.57 19.72 -8.33
CA GLU A 276 13.70 20.51 -8.81
C GLU A 276 13.74 21.88 -8.14
N TRP A 277 12.59 22.51 -7.90
CA TRP A 277 12.52 23.79 -7.20
C TRP A 277 12.89 23.68 -5.73
N LEU A 278 12.30 22.73 -4.99
CA LEU A 278 12.67 22.50 -3.59
C LEU A 278 14.17 22.18 -3.49
N SER A 279 14.68 21.32 -4.39
CA SER A 279 16.10 20.97 -4.42
C SER A 279 16.96 22.21 -4.64
N ARG A 280 16.68 23.05 -5.65
CA ARG A 280 17.43 24.30 -5.89
C ARG A 280 17.35 25.23 -4.68
N LYS A 281 16.15 25.44 -4.13
CA LYS A 281 15.90 26.34 -3.00
C LYS A 281 16.73 25.95 -1.78
N PHE A 282 16.78 24.66 -1.43
CA PHE A 282 17.44 24.21 -0.20
C PHE A 282 18.89 23.77 -0.38
N SER A 283 19.32 23.40 -1.58
CA SER A 283 20.71 22.96 -1.84
C SER A 283 21.74 24.07 -1.62
N ASP A 284 21.32 25.34 -1.74
CA ASP A 284 22.18 26.51 -1.50
C ASP A 284 22.21 26.94 -0.02
N GLY A 285 21.64 26.14 0.89
CA GLY A 285 21.69 26.38 2.34
C GLY A 285 20.62 27.34 2.86
N TYR A 286 19.60 27.66 2.06
CA TYR A 286 18.47 28.48 2.53
C TYR A 286 17.70 27.73 3.62
N LEU A 287 17.74 28.21 4.86
CA LEU A 287 16.93 27.67 5.95
C LEU A 287 16.03 28.76 6.53
N TYR A 288 14.76 28.43 6.74
CA TYR A 288 13.85 29.30 7.47
C TYR A 288 14.31 29.45 8.92
N SER A 289 14.12 30.64 9.51
CA SER A 289 14.48 30.91 10.91
C SER A 289 13.84 29.93 11.89
N ASP A 290 12.58 29.59 11.62
CA ASP A 290 11.71 28.81 12.52
C ASP A 290 12.09 27.33 12.51
N TRP A 291 12.80 26.86 11.48
CA TRP A 291 13.31 25.49 11.42
C TRP A 291 14.33 25.18 12.51
N LYS A 292 14.94 26.21 13.09
CA LYS A 292 15.83 26.03 14.24
C LYS A 292 15.10 25.42 15.43
N ASP A 293 13.84 25.79 15.61
CA ASP A 293 13.01 25.30 16.71
C ASP A 293 12.40 23.93 16.37
N GLU A 294 12.25 23.59 15.08
CA GLU A 294 11.69 22.31 14.64
C GLU A 294 12.73 21.19 14.51
N LEU A 295 13.98 21.49 14.14
CA LEU A 295 14.96 20.47 13.73
C LEU A 295 15.20 19.40 14.80
N LEU A 296 15.29 19.81 16.07
CA LEU A 296 15.55 18.86 17.15
C LEU A 296 14.44 17.82 17.24
N ASP A 297 13.18 18.25 17.19
CA ASP A 297 12.02 17.37 17.28
C ASP A 297 11.91 16.46 16.05
N VAL A 298 12.13 17.02 14.84
CA VAL A 298 12.15 16.24 13.60
C VAL A 298 13.23 15.16 13.64
N TRP A 299 14.44 15.51 14.07
CA TRP A 299 15.54 14.55 14.15
C TRP A 299 15.29 13.48 15.21
N ILE A 300 14.81 13.86 16.40
CA ILE A 300 14.46 12.90 17.44
C ILE A 300 13.37 11.94 16.94
N ASN A 301 12.31 12.43 16.29
CA ASN A 301 11.23 11.60 15.76
C ASN A 301 11.74 10.59 14.71
N LEU A 302 12.61 11.04 13.80
CA LEU A 302 13.25 10.17 12.82
C LEU A 302 14.15 9.12 13.50
N GLY A 303 14.98 9.54 14.45
CA GLY A 303 15.89 8.64 15.17
C GLY A 303 15.15 7.60 16.01
N VAL A 304 14.01 7.96 16.63
CA VAL A 304 13.13 7.01 17.31
C VAL A 304 12.59 5.99 16.31
N ALA A 305 12.08 6.43 15.15
CA ALA A 305 11.56 5.53 14.12
C ALA A 305 12.62 4.53 13.65
N GLU A 306 13.84 4.98 13.33
CA GLU A 306 14.97 4.11 12.94
C GLU A 306 15.34 3.10 14.04
N CYS A 307 15.38 3.54 15.29
CA CYS A 307 15.68 2.65 16.41
C CYS A 307 14.58 1.62 16.68
N ILE A 308 13.31 1.99 16.48
CA ILE A 308 12.18 1.07 16.64
C ILE A 308 12.16 0.03 15.52
N GLU A 309 12.43 0.43 14.28
CA GLU A 309 12.60 -0.51 13.16
C GLU A 309 13.73 -1.51 13.45
N TYR A 310 14.88 -1.01 13.95
CA TYR A 310 15.98 -1.88 14.36
C TYR A 310 15.60 -2.81 15.53
N ALA A 311 14.85 -2.33 16.51
CA ALA A 311 14.38 -3.15 17.63
C ALA A 311 13.37 -4.23 17.19
N LYS A 312 12.49 -3.92 16.22
CA LYS A 312 11.59 -4.90 15.58
C LYS A 312 12.39 -5.97 14.86
N SER A 313 13.35 -5.57 14.02
CA SER A 313 14.27 -6.49 13.33
C SER A 313 15.04 -7.40 14.31
N LYS A 314 15.53 -6.85 15.44
CA LYS A 314 16.18 -7.66 16.48
C LYS A 314 15.23 -8.56 17.25
N ALA A 315 13.99 -8.13 17.50
CA ALA A 315 12.99 -8.99 18.08
C ALA A 315 12.73 -10.21 17.18
N GLU A 316 12.56 -9.99 15.87
CA GLU A 316 12.37 -11.05 14.89
C GLU A 316 13.56 -12.01 14.82
N GLU A 317 14.79 -11.49 14.74
CA GLU A 317 16.04 -12.28 14.74
C GLU A 317 16.09 -13.27 15.92
N TYR A 318 15.67 -12.82 17.10
CA TYR A 318 15.61 -13.64 18.31
C TYR A 318 14.23 -14.24 18.60
N ASN A 319 13.29 -14.23 17.64
CA ASN A 319 11.92 -14.74 17.75
C ASN A 319 11.15 -14.24 18.99
N PHE A 320 11.21 -12.94 19.27
CA PHE A 320 10.45 -12.25 20.31
C PHE A 320 9.23 -11.51 19.75
N ARG A 321 8.21 -11.25 20.57
CA ARG A 321 6.93 -10.65 20.13
C ARG A 321 6.86 -9.12 20.07
N PHE A 322 7.91 -8.41 20.52
CA PHE A 322 8.00 -6.94 20.58
C PHE A 322 6.74 -6.21 21.13
N GLU A 323 6.22 -6.64 22.29
CA GLU A 323 5.00 -6.07 22.90
C GLU A 323 5.24 -4.76 23.71
N TYR A 324 6.39 -4.10 23.55
CA TYR A 324 6.85 -3.00 24.41
C TYR A 324 7.35 -1.77 23.64
N GLU A 325 6.82 -1.57 22.42
CA GLU A 325 7.19 -0.49 21.50
C GLU A 325 7.09 0.91 22.14
N ALA A 326 5.97 1.23 22.80
CA ALA A 326 5.78 2.54 23.44
C ALA A 326 6.87 2.84 24.50
N LYS A 327 7.15 1.87 25.38
CA LYS A 327 8.18 2.02 26.42
C LYS A 327 9.58 2.17 25.83
N VAL A 328 9.90 1.42 24.78
CA VAL A 328 11.20 1.53 24.11
C VAL A 328 11.32 2.85 23.37
N SER A 329 10.23 3.35 22.76
CA SER A 329 10.17 4.65 22.09
C SER A 329 10.45 5.80 23.06
N GLU A 330 9.82 5.79 24.23
CA GLU A 330 10.08 6.78 25.29
C GLU A 330 11.54 6.76 25.76
N ILE A 331 12.10 5.56 26.00
CA ILE A 331 13.50 5.42 26.41
C ILE A 331 14.42 5.96 25.31
N ILE A 332 14.22 5.58 24.05
CA ILE A 332 15.07 6.03 22.93
C ILE A 332 14.98 7.56 22.79
N ARG A 333 13.77 8.12 22.87
CA ARG A 333 13.55 9.56 22.78
C ARG A 333 14.40 10.33 23.80
N ASP A 334 14.42 9.89 25.05
CA ASP A 334 15.29 10.45 26.10
C ASP A 334 16.79 10.25 25.77
N LEU A 335 17.17 9.06 25.32
CA LEU A 335 18.56 8.74 25.01
C LEU A 335 19.12 9.58 23.85
N LEU A 336 18.31 9.94 22.85
CA LEU A 336 18.73 10.73 21.69
C LEU A 336 19.09 12.19 22.03
N HIS A 337 18.80 12.66 23.25
CA HIS A 337 19.37 13.92 23.72
C HIS A 337 20.87 13.84 24.03
N ARG A 338 21.41 12.64 24.22
CA ARG A 338 22.78 12.41 24.72
C ARG A 338 23.58 11.38 23.94
N HIS A 339 22.93 10.56 23.11
CA HIS A 339 23.52 9.51 22.27
C HIS A 339 23.03 9.63 20.81
N SER A 340 23.81 9.12 19.87
CA SER A 340 23.39 9.02 18.46
C SER A 340 22.51 7.79 18.19
N VAL A 341 21.86 7.74 17.02
CA VAL A 341 21.10 6.56 16.57
C VAL A 341 22.01 5.33 16.50
N SER A 342 23.23 5.50 16.00
CA SER A 342 24.27 4.46 15.97
C SER A 342 24.57 3.87 17.37
N GLU A 343 24.68 4.71 18.40
CA GLU A 343 24.88 4.26 19.78
C GLU A 343 23.62 3.58 20.35
N CYS A 344 22.43 4.10 20.02
CA CYS A 344 21.16 3.47 20.37
C CYS A 344 21.04 2.06 19.76
N PHE A 345 21.48 1.86 18.52
CA PHE A 345 21.53 0.54 17.88
C PHE A 345 22.43 -0.41 18.68
N TYR A 346 23.59 0.04 19.15
CA TYR A 346 24.44 -0.76 20.02
C TYR A 346 23.71 -1.19 21.31
N PHE A 347 22.99 -0.27 21.97
CA PHE A 347 22.24 -0.60 23.20
C PHE A 347 21.13 -1.61 22.94
N ILE A 348 20.37 -1.43 21.85
CA ILE A 348 19.28 -2.33 21.43
C ILE A 348 19.84 -3.72 21.15
N SER A 349 20.82 -3.82 20.25
CA SER A 349 21.45 -5.09 19.85
C SER A 349 21.96 -5.87 21.07
N THR A 350 22.67 -5.17 21.95
CA THR A 350 23.22 -5.76 23.18
C THR A 350 22.12 -6.21 24.14
N ALA A 351 21.03 -5.46 24.28
CA ALA A 351 19.93 -5.82 25.15
C ALA A 351 19.22 -7.11 24.67
N TYR A 352 18.98 -7.23 23.37
CA TYR A 352 18.39 -8.45 22.78
C TYR A 352 19.31 -9.67 22.91
N TRP A 353 20.61 -9.50 22.65
CA TRP A 353 21.58 -10.58 22.87
C TRP A 353 21.60 -11.06 24.33
N ASN A 354 21.55 -10.14 25.30
CA ASN A 354 21.47 -10.48 26.72
C ASN A 354 20.16 -11.22 27.06
N ALA A 355 19.03 -10.80 26.51
CA ALA A 355 17.75 -11.48 26.71
C ALA A 355 17.76 -12.90 26.13
N ALA A 356 18.35 -13.10 24.94
CA ALA A 356 18.53 -14.43 24.35
C ALA A 356 19.46 -15.32 25.20
N ALA A 357 20.58 -14.79 25.68
CA ALA A 357 21.49 -15.50 26.57
C ALA A 357 20.83 -15.86 27.93
N PHE A 358 19.93 -15.00 28.43
CA PHE A 358 19.17 -15.26 29.66
C PHE A 358 18.22 -16.47 29.51
N ILE A 359 17.64 -16.65 28.32
CA ILE A 359 16.87 -17.87 27.98
C ILE A 359 17.80 -19.08 27.90
N GLN A 360 18.88 -18.97 27.13
CA GLN A 360 19.80 -20.10 26.90
C GLN A 360 20.46 -20.60 28.20
N SER A 361 20.66 -19.71 29.18
CA SER A 361 21.21 -20.07 30.49
C SER A 361 20.21 -20.71 31.46
N ASN A 362 18.96 -20.99 31.03
CA ASN A 362 17.88 -21.53 31.86
C ASN A 362 17.55 -20.71 33.12
N LYS A 363 17.92 -19.42 33.13
CA LYS A 363 17.60 -18.50 34.23
C LYS A 363 16.27 -17.78 34.02
N ALA A 364 15.77 -17.71 32.79
CA ALA A 364 14.45 -17.18 32.48
C ALA A 364 13.35 -18.23 32.73
N THR A 365 12.32 -17.86 33.49
CA THR A 365 11.12 -18.69 33.73
C THR A 365 10.27 -18.91 32.47
N CYS A 366 10.23 -17.92 31.58
CA CYS A 366 9.58 -18.03 30.28
C CYS A 366 10.19 -17.01 29.28
N ARG A 367 9.89 -17.14 27.98
CA ARG A 367 10.38 -16.22 26.94
C ARG A 367 9.98 -14.76 27.24
N LYS A 368 8.73 -14.56 27.66
CA LYS A 368 8.19 -13.25 28.05
C LYS A 368 8.95 -12.61 29.21
N HIS A 369 9.48 -13.42 30.14
CA HIS A 369 10.32 -12.90 31.23
C HIS A 369 11.61 -12.30 30.69
N ALA A 370 12.27 -12.96 29.72
CA ALA A 370 13.47 -12.41 29.10
C ALA A 370 13.17 -11.17 28.24
N GLU A 371 12.11 -11.19 27.44
CA GLU A 371 11.63 -10.04 26.67
C GLU A 371 11.46 -8.78 27.53
N ASN A 372 10.82 -8.92 28.70
CA ASN A 372 10.57 -7.81 29.61
C ASN A 372 11.85 -7.18 30.21
N THR A 373 13.01 -7.85 30.10
CA THR A 373 14.30 -7.29 30.54
C THR A 373 14.91 -6.32 29.53
N VAL A 374 14.51 -6.38 28.26
CA VAL A 374 15.11 -5.60 27.16
C VAL A 374 15.09 -4.09 27.44
N PRO A 375 13.94 -3.46 27.77
CA PRO A 375 13.90 -2.00 28.00
C PRO A 375 14.81 -1.56 29.16
N GLY A 376 14.80 -2.30 30.27
CA GLY A 376 15.64 -2.01 31.42
C GLY A 376 17.14 -2.17 31.12
N LYS A 377 17.48 -3.13 30.26
CA LYS A 377 18.86 -3.36 29.83
C LYS A 377 19.38 -2.25 28.91
N ILE A 378 18.55 -1.75 27.98
CA ILE A 378 18.89 -0.59 27.13
C ILE A 378 19.29 0.60 28.01
N LEU A 379 18.43 0.96 28.97
CA LEU A 379 18.68 2.09 29.87
C LEU A 379 19.94 1.88 30.73
N SER A 380 20.11 0.68 31.29
CA SER A 380 21.30 0.32 32.08
C SER A 380 22.60 0.47 31.28
N LEU A 381 22.61 0.06 30.01
CA LEU A 381 23.78 0.19 29.13
C LEU A 381 24.08 1.67 28.86
N ALA A 382 23.08 2.45 28.47
CA ALA A 382 23.23 3.86 28.16
C ALA A 382 23.72 4.69 29.37
N ASN A 383 23.35 4.30 30.59
CA ASN A 383 23.80 4.96 31.82
C ASN A 383 25.16 4.48 32.30
N SER A 384 25.65 3.33 31.83
CA SER A 384 26.97 2.82 32.21
C SER A 384 28.15 3.56 31.57
N GLY A 385 27.89 4.45 30.62
CA GLY A 385 28.91 5.17 29.83
C GLY A 385 29.64 4.29 28.81
N LYS A 386 29.25 3.02 28.66
CA LYS A 386 29.80 2.10 27.66
C LYS A 386 28.94 2.18 26.40
N SER A 387 29.31 3.04 25.47
CA SER A 387 28.74 3.07 24.12
C SER A 387 29.79 2.64 23.09
N LYS A 388 29.29 2.17 21.94
CA LYS A 388 30.08 1.93 20.74
C LYS A 388 29.27 2.43 19.57
N PHE A 389 29.95 2.97 18.57
CA PHE A 389 29.33 3.19 17.27
C PHE A 389 29.01 1.85 16.63
N TRP A 390 27.81 1.76 16.09
CA TRP A 390 27.28 0.62 15.37
C TRP A 390 27.03 1.01 13.93
N ASP A 391 27.48 0.19 12.97
CA ASP A 391 27.21 0.44 11.57
C ASP A 391 25.76 0.09 11.22
N ARG A 392 25.20 0.79 10.23
CA ARG A 392 23.86 0.51 9.74
C ARG A 392 23.80 -0.90 9.12
N PRO A 393 22.88 -1.77 9.53
CA PRO A 393 22.70 -3.07 8.89
C PRO A 393 22.28 -2.90 7.43
N THR A 394 22.77 -3.76 6.54
CA THR A 394 22.34 -3.78 5.12
C THR A 394 20.86 -4.05 4.94
N SER A 395 20.23 -4.73 5.90
CA SER A 395 18.80 -5.04 5.91
C SER A 395 17.92 -3.84 6.24
N LEU A 396 18.46 -2.79 6.86
CA LEU A 396 17.73 -1.58 7.25
C LEU A 396 18.41 -0.36 6.64
N PRO A 397 18.25 -0.14 5.32
CA PRO A 397 18.87 0.97 4.63
C PRO A 397 18.33 2.31 5.14
N ARG A 398 19.11 3.37 4.90
CA ARG A 398 18.70 4.73 5.23
C ARG A 398 17.45 5.12 4.43
N SER A 399 16.48 5.77 5.08
CA SER A 399 15.24 6.22 4.45
C SER A 399 15.45 7.44 3.54
N ALA A 400 14.56 7.62 2.56
CA ALA A 400 14.53 8.82 1.73
C ALA A 400 14.40 10.09 2.58
N TYR A 401 13.61 10.04 3.65
CA TYR A 401 13.47 11.13 4.62
C TYR A 401 14.76 11.53 5.31
N SER A 402 15.52 10.55 5.80
CA SER A 402 16.84 10.80 6.39
C SER A 402 17.81 11.38 5.35
N LEU A 403 17.75 10.90 4.10
CA LEU A 403 18.59 11.39 3.01
C LEU A 403 18.26 12.85 2.67
N MET A 404 16.99 13.18 2.44
CA MET A 404 16.55 14.54 2.10
C MET A 404 16.86 15.52 3.22
N LEU A 405 16.56 15.17 4.48
CA LEU A 405 16.81 16.05 5.62
C LEU A 405 18.29 16.39 5.75
N PHE A 406 19.15 15.38 5.87
CA PHE A 406 20.53 15.62 6.20
C PHE A 406 21.39 15.96 4.99
N ASP A 407 21.23 15.27 3.86
CA ASP A 407 22.18 15.43 2.73
C ASP A 407 21.78 16.58 1.82
N VAL A 408 20.47 16.82 1.63
CA VAL A 408 19.97 17.85 0.70
C VAL A 408 19.65 19.14 1.45
N ILE A 409 18.80 19.09 2.47
CA ILE A 409 18.32 20.29 3.18
C ILE A 409 19.41 20.86 4.09
N LEU A 410 20.06 20.02 4.91
CA LEU A 410 21.08 20.46 5.85
C LEU A 410 22.51 20.40 5.30
N ASN A 411 22.71 19.85 4.10
CA ASN A 411 24.02 19.65 3.46
C ASN A 411 25.08 19.02 4.41
N ALA A 412 24.62 18.10 5.25
CA ALA A 412 25.43 17.36 6.20
C ALA A 412 26.04 16.13 5.51
N LYS A 413 27.26 15.78 5.94
CA LYS A 413 28.02 14.66 5.36
C LYS A 413 28.07 13.47 6.31
N ASN A 414 28.42 12.30 5.77
CA ASN A 414 28.72 11.08 6.53
C ASN A 414 27.54 10.54 7.36
N ASP A 415 26.33 10.52 6.80
CA ASP A 415 25.11 10.04 7.48
C ASP A 415 24.95 10.69 8.87
N ALA A 416 24.96 12.02 8.88
CA ALA A 416 24.94 12.82 10.10
C ALA A 416 23.75 12.48 10.99
N GLY A 417 22.59 12.19 10.40
CA GLY A 417 21.39 11.78 11.13
C GLY A 417 21.56 10.51 11.96
N PHE A 418 22.42 9.60 11.52
CA PHE A 418 22.71 8.34 12.19
C PHE A 418 23.88 8.43 13.18
N ASN A 419 24.93 9.14 12.78
CA ASN A 419 26.21 9.16 13.47
C ASN A 419 26.34 10.26 14.53
N LEU A 420 25.61 11.37 14.39
CA LEU A 420 25.64 12.47 15.35
C LEU A 420 24.50 12.36 16.37
N CYS A 421 24.68 13.03 17.52
CA CYS A 421 23.70 13.06 18.58
C CYS A 421 22.74 14.23 18.38
N PRO A 422 21.42 14.00 18.22
CA PRO A 422 20.44 15.07 18.01
C PRO A 422 20.56 16.20 19.03
N GLY A 423 20.47 15.86 20.32
CA GLY A 423 20.49 16.87 21.39
C GLY A 423 21.80 17.66 21.53
N LYS A 424 22.91 17.15 20.99
CA LYS A 424 24.22 17.82 21.05
C LYS A 424 24.57 18.57 19.77
N ASN A 425 24.07 18.14 18.61
CA ASN A 425 24.59 18.55 17.32
C ASN A 425 23.57 19.29 16.43
N TYR A 426 22.29 19.35 16.79
CA TYR A 426 21.28 20.01 15.94
C TYR A 426 21.60 21.49 15.67
N GLN A 427 22.08 22.23 16.68
CA GLN A 427 22.46 23.64 16.54
C GLN A 427 23.65 23.82 15.60
N ASP A 428 24.65 22.93 15.66
CA ASP A 428 25.83 22.99 14.80
C ASP A 428 25.48 22.76 13.32
N LEU A 429 24.50 21.89 13.05
CA LEU A 429 24.04 21.64 11.68
C LEU A 429 23.34 22.87 11.10
N LEU A 430 22.54 23.57 11.90
CA LEU A 430 21.91 24.84 11.50
C LEU A 430 22.96 25.95 11.31
N GLY A 431 24.00 25.97 12.14
CA GLY A 431 25.09 26.94 12.05
C GLY A 431 25.95 26.80 10.80
N LYS A 432 26.10 25.58 10.26
CA LYS A 432 26.83 25.31 9.01
C LYS A 432 26.05 25.67 7.75
N ALA A 433 24.73 25.77 7.86
CA ALA A 433 23.85 26.20 6.78
C ALA A 433 23.69 27.73 6.68
N LYS A 434 24.21 28.50 7.65
CA LYS A 434 24.32 29.95 7.51
C LYS A 434 25.35 30.30 6.42
N VAL A 435 24.87 30.75 5.26
CA VAL A 435 25.53 31.90 4.65
C VAL A 435 25.10 33.10 5.48
N GLU A 436 26.01 33.69 6.26
CA GLU A 436 25.74 34.97 6.91
C GLU A 436 25.66 36.05 5.84
N TRP A 437 24.43 36.43 5.50
CA TRP A 437 24.18 37.60 4.68
C TRP A 437 24.12 38.83 5.61
N PRO A 438 24.98 39.84 5.41
CA PRO A 438 24.93 41.04 6.23
C PRO A 438 23.62 41.78 5.99
N GLU A 439 22.93 42.15 7.08
CA GLU A 439 21.67 42.92 7.04
C GLU A 439 21.87 44.33 6.45
N THR A 440 23.10 44.85 6.48
CA THR A 440 23.55 46.02 5.71
C THR A 440 25.00 45.82 5.25
N ILE A 441 25.27 45.99 3.95
CA ILE A 441 26.63 46.10 3.40
C ILE A 441 27.06 47.55 3.58
N ASP A 442 27.47 47.94 4.78
CA ASP A 442 27.96 49.30 5.06
C ASP A 442 29.44 49.51 4.70
N GLU A 443 30.15 48.43 4.34
CA GLU A 443 31.53 48.50 3.83
C GLU A 443 31.68 47.73 2.51
N PRO A 444 32.41 48.28 1.52
CA PRO A 444 32.59 47.63 0.23
C PRO A 444 33.34 46.30 0.39
N ILE A 445 32.71 45.22 -0.06
CA ILE A 445 33.28 43.87 -0.07
C ILE A 445 34.42 43.84 -1.10
N SER A 446 35.67 43.75 -0.63
CA SER A 446 36.82 43.52 -1.49
C SER A 446 36.86 42.07 -1.94
N ILE A 447 36.54 41.80 -3.20
CA ILE A 447 36.63 40.47 -3.81
C ILE A 447 38.01 40.34 -4.47
N ASN A 448 38.91 39.56 -3.86
CA ASN A 448 40.20 39.23 -4.47
C ASN A 448 40.01 38.12 -5.50
N ILE A 449 40.06 38.46 -6.79
CA ILE A 449 40.09 37.49 -7.89
C ILE A 449 41.54 37.21 -8.22
N THR A 450 42.06 36.05 -7.81
CA THR A 450 43.42 35.61 -8.21
C THR A 450 43.39 34.99 -9.61
N GLY A 451 43.61 35.82 -10.62
CA GLY A 451 44.11 35.40 -11.93
C GLY A 451 45.58 35.84 -12.08
N GLU A 452 46.37 35.13 -12.89
CA GLU A 452 47.77 35.49 -13.19
C GLU A 452 47.82 36.86 -13.89
N GLY A 453 47.83 37.95 -13.12
CA GLY A 453 47.76 39.30 -13.69
C GLY A 453 47.35 40.40 -12.72
N GLY A 454 47.91 40.43 -11.50
CA GLY A 454 47.84 41.59 -10.60
C GLY A 454 46.54 41.76 -9.80
N VAL A 455 46.68 42.35 -8.61
CA VAL A 455 45.59 42.72 -7.69
C VAL A 455 44.99 44.04 -8.17
N TYR A 456 43.67 44.09 -8.41
CA TYR A 456 42.95 45.33 -8.69
C TYR A 456 41.96 45.61 -7.54
N ASP A 457 42.17 46.72 -6.83
CA ASP A 457 41.21 47.29 -5.88
C ASP A 457 40.12 48.02 -6.67
N PHE A 458 38.89 47.53 -6.64
CA PHE A 458 37.84 47.94 -7.59
C PHE A 458 36.92 49.08 -7.12
N PHE A 459 37.18 49.73 -5.98
CA PHE A 459 36.40 50.89 -5.54
C PHE A 459 37.27 52.00 -4.94
N GLY A 460 38.13 52.58 -5.79
CA GLY A 460 38.66 53.92 -5.61
C GLY A 460 38.21 54.78 -6.78
N CYS A 461 37.55 55.91 -6.48
CA CYS A 461 37.10 56.97 -7.40
C CYS A 461 37.63 56.85 -8.85
N LEU A 462 36.74 56.72 -9.84
CA LEU A 462 37.09 56.89 -11.25
C LEU A 462 37.56 58.34 -11.48
N PRO A 463 38.82 58.54 -11.88
CA PRO A 463 39.05 59.35 -13.06
C PRO A 463 39.86 58.57 -14.10
N ASP A 464 39.35 58.58 -15.33
CA ASP A 464 40.07 58.28 -16.58
C ASP A 464 40.79 56.93 -16.69
N ALA A 465 40.09 55.83 -16.42
CA ALA A 465 40.53 54.51 -16.89
C ALA A 465 40.05 54.28 -18.34
N THR A 466 40.92 54.59 -19.31
CA THR A 466 40.75 54.12 -20.71
C THR A 466 40.90 52.60 -20.76
N PHE A 467 39.81 51.88 -20.98
CA PHE A 467 39.85 50.44 -21.27
C PHE A 467 40.40 50.23 -22.69
N LYS A 468 41.45 49.42 -22.82
CA LYS A 468 41.95 49.01 -24.14
C LYS A 468 41.08 47.90 -24.70
N GLU A 469 40.49 48.21 -25.84
CA GLU A 469 39.70 47.41 -26.79
C GLU A 469 39.94 45.88 -26.74
N SER A 470 38.94 45.17 -26.18
CA SER A 470 38.26 44.08 -26.88
C SER A 470 36.82 43.99 -26.35
N ASN A 471 35.85 44.51 -27.11
CA ASN A 471 34.45 44.68 -26.67
C ASN A 471 33.78 43.38 -26.22
N ASP A 472 34.22 42.22 -26.74
CA ASP A 472 33.66 40.92 -26.37
C ASP A 472 33.99 40.52 -24.91
N SER A 473 35.09 41.02 -24.32
CA SER A 473 35.51 40.64 -22.97
C SER A 473 34.78 41.41 -21.87
N VAL A 474 34.34 42.63 -22.13
CA VAL A 474 33.76 43.50 -21.08
C VAL A 474 32.28 43.19 -20.89
N ILE A 475 31.55 42.96 -21.99
CA ILE A 475 30.15 42.55 -21.95
C ILE A 475 30.01 41.18 -21.27
N ASP A 476 30.88 40.22 -21.56
CA ASP A 476 30.88 38.91 -20.91
C ASP A 476 31.19 39.01 -19.41
N GLN A 477 32.11 39.89 -19.01
CA GLN A 477 32.43 40.13 -17.61
C GLN A 477 31.27 40.81 -16.87
N LEU A 478 30.63 41.81 -17.47
CA LEU A 478 29.47 42.50 -16.90
C LEU A 478 28.23 41.60 -16.85
N THR A 479 28.04 40.74 -17.85
CA THR A 479 26.96 39.74 -17.87
C THR A 479 27.17 38.70 -16.78
N ASN A 480 28.41 38.20 -16.63
CA ASN A 480 28.75 37.27 -15.54
C ASN A 480 28.59 37.94 -14.17
N LEU A 481 28.96 39.21 -14.02
CA LEU A 481 28.75 39.97 -12.79
C LEU A 481 27.27 40.24 -12.50
N ALA A 482 26.45 40.54 -13.50
CA ALA A 482 25.00 40.68 -13.35
C ALA A 482 24.36 39.34 -12.97
N TRP A 483 24.84 38.24 -13.55
CA TRP A 483 24.38 36.89 -13.23
C TRP A 483 24.76 36.51 -11.78
N ILE A 484 25.99 36.78 -11.38
CA ILE A 484 26.46 36.59 -10.00
C ILE A 484 25.65 37.48 -9.04
N ALA A 485 25.43 38.75 -9.36
CA ALA A 485 24.64 39.66 -8.52
C ALA A 485 23.18 39.17 -8.35
N ARG A 486 22.57 38.60 -9.41
CA ARG A 486 21.24 37.97 -9.32
C ARG A 486 21.27 36.68 -8.49
N ALA A 487 22.26 35.82 -8.70
CA ALA A 487 22.47 34.60 -7.92
C ALA A 487 22.70 34.90 -6.43
N LEU A 488 23.21 36.10 -6.12
CA LEU A 488 23.44 36.59 -4.76
C LEU A 488 22.29 37.48 -4.22
N GLY A 489 21.15 37.58 -4.92
CA GLY A 489 19.97 38.33 -4.45
C GLY A 489 20.11 39.86 -4.44
N LEU A 490 21.17 40.42 -5.02
CA LEU A 490 21.47 41.86 -5.02
C LEU A 490 20.72 42.59 -6.14
N LYS A 491 19.37 42.64 -6.05
CA LYS A 491 18.46 43.18 -7.09
C LYS A 491 18.89 44.56 -7.61
N LYS A 492 19.20 45.52 -6.74
CA LYS A 492 19.67 46.87 -7.12
C LYS A 492 21.03 46.88 -7.85
N ALA A 493 21.96 45.99 -7.46
CA ALA A 493 23.27 45.92 -8.11
C ALA A 493 23.15 45.28 -9.50
N ALA A 494 22.32 44.24 -9.63
CA ALA A 494 21.99 43.64 -10.91
C ALA A 494 21.30 44.67 -11.83
N GLU A 495 20.32 45.44 -11.34
CA GLU A 495 19.65 46.50 -12.11
C GLU A 495 20.65 47.54 -12.64
N VAL A 496 21.54 48.07 -11.80
CA VAL A 496 22.56 49.04 -12.22
C VAL A 496 23.55 48.48 -13.26
N ILE A 497 23.93 47.21 -13.13
CA ILE A 497 24.82 46.55 -14.12
C ILE A 497 24.09 46.34 -15.45
N ASN A 498 22.81 45.92 -15.42
CA ASN A 498 22.02 45.77 -16.64
C ASN A 498 21.72 47.12 -17.30
N ASP A 499 21.45 48.17 -16.53
CA ASP A 499 21.27 49.52 -17.07
C ASP A 499 22.53 49.97 -17.82
N LYS A 500 23.72 49.66 -17.31
CA LYS A 500 24.99 49.94 -18.02
C LYS A 500 25.22 49.05 -19.26
N LEU A 501 24.76 47.80 -19.23
CA LEU A 501 24.78 46.93 -20.42
C LEU A 501 23.85 47.43 -21.54
N LEU A 502 22.82 48.21 -21.19
CA LEU A 502 21.86 48.78 -22.15
C LEU A 502 22.31 50.11 -22.78
N VAL A 503 23.39 50.74 -22.30
CA VAL A 503 23.90 52.01 -22.86
C VAL A 503 24.84 51.78 -24.05
N ASP A 504 25.40 50.58 -24.24
CA ASP A 504 26.51 50.32 -25.17
C ASP A 504 26.12 49.76 -26.55
N ASP A 505 24.84 49.87 -26.95
CA ASP A 505 24.44 49.61 -28.35
C ASP A 505 24.62 50.83 -29.28
N GLY A 506 25.25 51.91 -28.78
CA GLY A 506 25.64 53.04 -29.61
C GLY A 506 26.33 54.18 -28.88
N ASP A 507 27.62 54.01 -28.56
CA ASP A 507 28.72 54.96 -28.88
C ASP A 507 30.06 54.47 -28.32
#